data_AF-A0A7S1F1Z5-F1
#
_entry.id   AF-A0A7S1F1Z5-F1
#
_cell.length_a   1.000
_cell.length_b   1.000
_cell.length_c   1.000
_cell.angle_alpha   90.00
_cell.angle_beta   90.00
_cell.angle_gamma   90.00
#
_symmetry.space_group_name_H-M   'P 1'
#
loop_
_entity.id
_entity.type
_entity.pdbx_description
1 polymer ?
#
loop_
_entity_poly.entity_id
_entity_poly.type
_entity_poly.pdbx_seq_one_letter_code
_entity_poly.pdbx_strand_id
1 'polypeptide(L)'
;TFLVWLASGWARWTSGRIYQKAFLWAFGSTCLTVTLKVVMLVDDVDLSSGFLEDAAFLEFAFATVSQVAGFLVVFQFSQAYSRFWNGSQIIHSMMGSWHDATSCCLAFCRNSAAPEEETRQFQHMFVRLVSLLNAMILGDLEGLEVVEAAMKQMHQTNSRDLATWSCARGLDFEVLDISSMSVDDVETVYCAGNRVEVVYHWLEALLVEHVRTGVLS
;
A
#
# COMPACT_ATOMS: atom_id res chain seq x y z
N THR A 1 8.55 17.65 -18.64
CA THR A 1 7.94 16.47 -17.98
C THR A 1 8.90 15.72 -17.08
N PHE A 2 10.08 15.27 -17.54
CA PHE A 2 11.05 14.53 -16.70
C PHE A 2 11.55 15.30 -15.46
N LEU A 3 11.94 16.58 -15.60
CA LEU A 3 12.37 17.41 -14.47
C LEU A 3 11.25 17.72 -13.45
N VAL A 4 10.00 17.80 -13.90
CA VAL A 4 8.83 18.00 -13.02
C VAL A 4 8.53 16.71 -12.25
N TRP A 5 8.70 15.55 -12.88
CA TRP A 5 8.60 14.25 -12.22
C TRP A 5 9.72 14.06 -11.18
N LEU A 6 10.95 14.48 -11.50
CA LEU A 6 12.08 14.48 -10.59
C LEU A 6 11.88 15.42 -9.40
N ALA A 7 11.42 16.65 -9.64
CA ALA A 7 11.18 17.64 -8.59
C ALA A 7 9.99 17.27 -7.67
N SER A 8 8.90 16.76 -8.25
CA SER A 8 7.74 16.29 -7.48
C SER A 8 8.03 14.98 -6.74
N GLY A 9 8.84 14.10 -7.32
CA GLY A 9 9.39 12.92 -6.66
C GLY A 9 10.27 13.30 -5.48
N TRP A 10 11.22 14.22 -5.67
CA TRP A 10 12.07 14.75 -4.62
C TRP A 10 11.28 15.41 -3.48
N ALA A 11 10.28 16.24 -3.80
CA ALA A 11 9.45 16.90 -2.79
C ALA A 11 8.60 15.90 -1.98
N ARG A 12 8.08 14.84 -2.62
CA ARG A 12 7.39 13.75 -1.90
C ARG A 12 8.35 12.92 -1.06
N TRP A 13 9.56 12.72 -1.55
CA TRP A 13 10.60 11.91 -0.89
C TRP A 13 11.15 12.61 0.36
N THR A 14 11.41 13.93 0.30
CA THR A 14 11.87 14.72 1.45
C THR A 14 10.79 14.92 2.52
N SER A 15 9.50 14.81 2.16
CA SER A 15 8.38 14.83 3.11
C SER A 15 8.18 13.50 3.86
N GLY A 16 8.93 12.46 3.48
CA GLY A 16 8.82 11.14 4.11
C GLY A 16 9.27 11.15 5.57
N ARG A 17 8.38 10.73 6.48
CA ARG A 17 8.68 10.49 7.92
C ARG A 17 9.94 9.64 8.14
N ILE A 18 10.31 8.83 7.17
CA ILE A 18 11.49 7.95 7.20
C ILE A 18 12.78 8.77 7.27
N TYR A 19 12.96 9.80 6.43
CA TYR A 19 14.20 10.57 6.51
C TYR A 19 14.29 11.68 7.53
N GLN A 20 13.16 12.14 8.07
CA GLN A 20 13.21 12.87 9.33
C GLN A 20 13.83 12.01 10.45
N LYS A 21 13.44 10.73 10.54
CA LYS A 21 14.01 9.79 11.51
C LYS A 21 15.48 9.48 11.22
N ALA A 22 15.83 9.16 9.97
CA ALA A 22 17.22 8.87 9.59
C ALA A 22 18.14 10.07 9.86
N PHE A 23 17.67 11.28 9.55
CA PHE A 23 18.39 12.52 9.83
C PHE A 23 18.58 12.74 11.33
N LEU A 24 17.55 12.48 12.16
CA LEU A 24 17.67 12.57 13.63
C LEU A 24 18.75 11.64 14.17
N TRP A 25 18.84 10.40 13.67
CA TRP A 25 19.90 9.47 14.07
C TRP A 25 21.29 9.92 13.63
N ALA A 26 21.43 10.37 12.38
CA ALA A 26 22.70 10.87 11.84
C ALA A 26 23.17 12.16 12.55
N PHE A 27 22.23 13.04 12.88
CA PHE A 27 22.51 14.24 13.66
C PHE A 27 22.96 13.88 15.06
N GLY A 28 22.26 12.96 15.73
CA GLY A 28 22.64 12.45 17.05
C GLY A 28 24.05 11.86 17.09
N SER A 29 24.44 11.05 16.10
CA SER A 29 25.80 10.49 16.03
C SER A 29 26.87 11.56 15.76
N THR A 30 26.54 12.57 14.94
CA THR A 30 27.44 13.69 14.66
C THR A 30 27.66 14.55 15.90
N CYS A 31 26.59 14.91 16.62
CA CYS A 31 26.68 15.63 17.89
C CYS A 31 27.53 14.85 18.90
N LEU A 32 27.29 13.55 19.05
CA LEU A 32 28.08 12.70 19.94
C LEU A 32 29.58 12.73 19.59
N THR A 33 29.90 12.65 18.29
CA THR A 33 31.29 12.71 17.80
C THR A 33 31.94 14.06 18.10
N VAL A 34 31.21 15.17 17.87
CA VAL A 34 31.69 16.53 18.18
C VAL A 34 31.89 16.72 19.66
N THR A 35 30.94 16.31 20.51
CA THR A 35 31.06 16.38 21.97
C THR A 35 32.28 15.63 22.46
N LEU A 36 32.50 14.41 21.95
CA LEU A 36 33.67 13.60 22.31
C LEU A 36 34.99 14.30 21.91
N LYS A 37 35.05 14.90 20.71
CA LYS A 37 36.21 15.69 20.27
C LYS A 37 36.45 16.95 21.10
N VAL A 38 35.40 17.65 21.53
CA VAL A 38 35.52 18.84 22.38
C VAL A 38 36.04 18.48 23.76
N VAL A 39 35.53 17.41 24.37
CA VAL A 39 36.01 16.93 25.68
C VAL A 39 37.49 16.57 25.63
N MET A 40 37.93 15.87 24.57
CA MET A 40 39.36 15.56 24.37
C MET A 40 40.25 16.80 24.22
N LEU A 41 39.71 17.93 23.73
CA LEU A 41 40.49 19.15 23.53
C LEU A 41 40.54 20.04 24.79
N VAL A 42 39.53 19.99 25.65
CA VAL A 42 39.42 20.88 26.83
C VAL A 42 40.20 20.35 28.02
N ASP A 43 40.16 19.04 28.31
CA ASP A 43 40.71 18.52 29.56
C ASP A 43 42.20 18.14 29.49
N ASP A 44 42.84 18.22 28.32
CA ASP A 44 44.19 17.66 28.05
C ASP A 44 44.32 16.19 28.55
N VAL A 45 43.16 15.55 28.75
CA VAL A 45 43.05 14.17 29.22
C VAL A 45 43.37 13.29 28.04
N ASP A 46 44.52 12.65 28.16
CA ASP A 46 44.98 11.64 27.22
C ASP A 46 44.11 10.38 27.38
N LEU A 47 42.89 10.43 26.83
CA LEU A 47 41.94 9.31 26.73
C LEU A 47 42.56 8.09 26.00
N SER A 48 43.69 8.31 25.33
CA SER A 48 44.55 7.28 24.75
C SER A 48 45.05 6.27 25.80
N SER A 49 45.26 6.71 27.06
CA SER A 49 46.04 5.99 28.07
C SER A 49 45.30 4.92 28.89
N GLY A 50 44.01 4.67 28.64
CA GLY A 50 43.25 3.67 29.43
C GLY A 50 42.20 2.84 28.70
N PHE A 51 41.49 3.41 27.71
CA PHE A 51 40.49 2.65 26.93
C PHE A 51 40.91 2.45 25.46
N LEU A 52 41.79 3.31 24.96
CA LEU A 52 42.32 3.28 23.59
C LEU A 52 43.72 2.68 23.50
N GLU A 53 44.26 2.12 24.59
CA GLU A 53 45.57 1.45 24.58
C GLU A 53 45.60 0.29 23.56
N ASP A 54 44.45 -0.34 23.31
CA ASP A 54 44.28 -1.36 22.29
C ASP A 54 43.48 -0.84 21.08
N ALA A 55 43.97 0.25 20.49
CA ALA A 55 43.40 0.83 19.27
C ALA A 55 43.26 -0.21 18.14
N ALA A 56 44.18 -1.18 18.08
CA ALA A 56 44.13 -2.29 17.13
C ALA A 56 42.92 -3.20 17.35
N PHE A 57 42.61 -3.54 18.61
CA PHE A 57 41.40 -4.30 18.94
C PHE A 57 40.12 -3.53 18.58
N LEU A 58 40.05 -2.23 18.86
CA LEU A 58 38.86 -1.42 18.58
C LEU A 58 38.63 -1.27 17.07
N GLU A 59 39.68 -1.06 16.29
CA GLU A 59 39.62 -1.04 14.82
C GLU A 59 39.14 -2.39 14.26
N PHE A 60 39.70 -3.49 14.75
CA PHE A 60 39.29 -4.83 14.34
C PHE A 60 37.83 -5.13 14.70
N ALA A 61 37.40 -4.79 15.93
CA ALA A 61 36.03 -4.98 16.40
C ALA A 61 35.04 -4.16 15.56
N PHE A 62 35.34 -2.89 15.29
CA PHE A 62 34.50 -2.03 14.46
C PHE A 62 34.41 -2.55 13.02
N ALA A 63 35.53 -2.97 12.43
CA ALA A 63 35.55 -3.56 11.09
C ALA A 63 34.70 -4.83 11.02
N THR A 64 34.85 -5.74 11.99
CA THR A 64 34.09 -6.99 12.07
C THR A 64 32.59 -6.73 12.23
N VAL A 65 32.21 -5.84 13.16
CA VAL A 65 30.80 -5.46 13.38
C VAL A 65 30.23 -4.81 12.12
N SER A 66 30.97 -3.93 11.47
CA SER A 66 30.54 -3.27 10.23
C SER A 66 30.37 -4.25 9.08
N GLN A 67 31.24 -5.26 8.97
CA GLN A 67 31.14 -6.30 7.96
C GLN A 67 29.89 -7.17 8.18
N VAL A 68 29.64 -7.60 9.43
CA VAL A 68 28.44 -8.37 9.79
C VAL A 68 27.18 -7.54 9.56
N ALA A 69 27.18 -6.28 9.99
CA ALA A 69 26.06 -5.36 9.76
C ALA A 69 25.80 -5.16 8.27
N GLY A 70 26.85 -4.92 7.47
CA GLY A 70 26.75 -4.78 6.01
C GLY A 70 26.16 -6.03 5.36
N PHE A 71 26.63 -7.21 5.75
CA PHE A 71 26.06 -8.48 5.31
C PHE A 71 24.58 -8.58 5.67
N LEU A 72 24.19 -8.36 6.93
CA LEU A 72 22.80 -8.43 7.37
C LEU A 72 21.88 -7.47 6.60
N VAL A 73 22.34 -6.24 6.34
CA VAL A 73 21.59 -5.25 5.55
C VAL A 73 21.33 -5.76 4.14
N VAL A 74 22.34 -6.30 3.47
CA VAL A 74 22.19 -6.86 2.11
C VAL A 74 21.22 -8.04 2.10
N PHE A 75 21.31 -8.94 3.08
CA PHE A 75 20.41 -10.09 3.18
C PHE A 75 18.96 -9.67 3.44
N GLN A 76 18.75 -8.74 4.37
CA GLN A 76 17.42 -8.21 4.66
C GLN A 76 16.84 -7.50 3.43
N PHE A 77 17.64 -6.70 2.72
CA PHE A 77 17.21 -6.02 1.51
C PHE A 77 16.86 -7.03 0.40
N SER A 78 17.67 -8.08 0.22
CA SER A 78 17.39 -9.14 -0.75
C SER A 78 16.05 -9.85 -0.48
N GLN A 79 15.76 -10.19 0.78
CA GLN A 79 14.50 -10.81 1.17
C GLN A 79 13.31 -9.85 0.99
N ALA A 80 13.45 -8.59 1.41
CA ALA A 80 12.41 -7.58 1.23
C ALA A 80 12.12 -7.33 -0.26
N TYR A 81 13.16 -7.22 -1.07
CA TYR A 81 13.08 -7.06 -2.51
C TYR A 81 12.38 -8.26 -3.17
N SER A 82 12.74 -9.49 -2.80
CA SER A 82 12.09 -10.70 -3.31
C SER A 82 10.59 -10.70 -2.97
N ARG A 83 10.21 -10.38 -1.73
CA ARG A 83 8.79 -10.29 -1.33
C ARG A 83 8.05 -9.22 -2.12
N PHE A 84 8.66 -8.05 -2.31
CA PHE A 84 8.09 -6.96 -3.08
C PHE A 84 7.81 -7.37 -4.54
N TRP A 85 8.77 -8.02 -5.20
CA TRP A 85 8.59 -8.48 -6.58
C TRP A 85 7.58 -9.60 -6.71
N ASN A 86 7.61 -10.57 -5.80
CA ASN A 86 6.61 -11.64 -5.78
C ASN A 86 5.19 -11.06 -5.60
N GLY A 87 5.00 -10.12 -4.68
CA GLY A 87 3.72 -9.43 -4.48
C GLY A 87 3.27 -8.67 -5.72
N SER A 88 4.18 -7.91 -6.34
CA SER A 88 3.89 -7.16 -7.58
C SER A 88 3.48 -8.09 -8.73
N GLN A 89 4.15 -9.23 -8.88
CA GLN A 89 3.81 -10.23 -9.91
C GLN A 89 2.43 -10.84 -9.68
N ILE A 90 2.08 -11.17 -8.42
CA ILE A 90 0.76 -11.71 -8.08
C ILE A 90 -0.33 -10.69 -8.42
N ILE A 91 -0.14 -9.41 -8.08
CA ILE A 91 -1.09 -8.33 -8.39
C ILE A 91 -1.27 -8.19 -9.91
N HIS A 92 -0.17 -8.16 -10.67
CA HIS A 92 -0.24 -8.09 -12.13
C HIS A 92 -0.91 -9.31 -12.76
N SER A 93 -0.61 -10.52 -12.28
CA SER A 93 -1.26 -11.75 -12.74
C SER A 93 -2.76 -11.72 -12.46
N MET A 94 -3.16 -11.30 -11.26
CA MET A 94 -4.55 -11.19 -10.85
C MET A 94 -5.31 -10.19 -11.74
N MET A 95 -4.77 -8.98 -11.95
CA MET A 95 -5.37 -7.99 -12.84
C MET A 95 -5.50 -8.52 -14.28
N GLY A 96 -4.51 -9.28 -14.76
CA GLY A 96 -4.57 -9.95 -16.05
C GLY A 96 -5.72 -10.97 -16.14
N SER A 97 -5.88 -11.81 -15.12
CA SER A 97 -6.98 -12.78 -15.04
C SER A 97 -8.35 -12.10 -14.99
N TRP A 98 -8.51 -11.00 -14.23
CA TRP A 98 -9.77 -10.26 -14.20
C TRP A 98 -10.09 -9.57 -15.53
N HIS A 99 -9.09 -9.01 -16.19
CA HIS A 99 -9.24 -8.41 -17.51
C HIS A 99 -9.67 -9.46 -18.55
N ASP A 100 -9.04 -10.63 -18.55
CA ASP A 100 -9.38 -11.74 -19.45
C ASP A 100 -10.81 -12.26 -19.20
N ALA A 101 -11.15 -12.54 -17.93
CA ALA A 101 -12.50 -12.97 -17.55
C ALA A 101 -13.57 -11.94 -17.97
N THR A 102 -13.29 -10.65 -17.77
CA THR A 102 -14.18 -9.57 -18.20
C THR A 102 -14.32 -9.53 -19.72
N SER A 103 -13.22 -9.64 -20.46
CA SER A 103 -13.23 -9.65 -21.92
C SER A 103 -14.03 -10.81 -22.48
N CYS A 104 -13.87 -12.01 -21.91
CA CYS A 104 -14.65 -13.20 -22.28
C CYS A 104 -16.14 -13.02 -21.98
N CYS A 105 -16.48 -12.53 -20.78
CA CYS A 105 -17.87 -12.28 -20.37
C CYS A 105 -18.58 -11.32 -21.34
N LEU A 106 -17.93 -10.19 -21.67
CA LEU A 106 -18.45 -9.22 -22.64
C LEU A 106 -18.51 -9.79 -24.07
N ALA A 107 -17.60 -10.70 -24.43
CA ALA A 107 -17.65 -11.37 -25.74
C ALA A 107 -18.83 -12.32 -25.85
N PHE A 108 -19.17 -13.08 -24.79
CA PHE A 108 -20.34 -13.97 -24.78
C PHE A 108 -21.66 -13.20 -24.87
N CYS A 109 -21.72 -11.99 -24.34
CA CYS A 109 -22.88 -11.10 -24.50
C CYS A 109 -23.21 -10.78 -25.97
N ARG A 110 -22.25 -10.92 -26.91
CA ARG A 110 -22.50 -10.65 -28.34
C ARG A 110 -23.45 -11.64 -29.00
N ASN A 111 -23.56 -12.85 -28.45
CA ASN A 111 -24.46 -13.90 -28.93
C ASN A 111 -25.70 -14.06 -28.04
N SER A 112 -25.99 -13.06 -27.21
CA SER A 112 -27.16 -13.01 -26.33
C SER A 112 -28.46 -13.14 -27.11
N ALA A 113 -29.40 -13.94 -26.58
CA ALA A 113 -30.77 -14.02 -27.09
C ALA A 113 -31.69 -12.97 -26.46
N ALA A 114 -31.21 -12.28 -25.42
CA ALA A 114 -31.95 -11.26 -24.69
C ALA A 114 -31.96 -9.90 -25.43
N PRO A 115 -32.86 -8.97 -25.06
CA PRO A 115 -32.86 -7.62 -25.61
C PRO A 115 -31.50 -6.91 -25.45
N GLU A 116 -31.16 -6.04 -26.41
CA GLU A 116 -29.91 -5.28 -26.41
C GLU A 116 -29.77 -4.39 -25.16
N GLU A 117 -30.88 -3.82 -24.67
CA GLU A 117 -30.87 -2.96 -23.48
C GLU A 117 -30.52 -3.75 -22.20
N GLU A 118 -31.08 -4.94 -22.01
CA GLU A 118 -30.75 -5.81 -20.88
C GLU A 118 -29.30 -6.27 -20.94
N THR A 119 -28.84 -6.63 -22.14
CA THR A 119 -27.43 -7.00 -22.38
C THR A 119 -26.50 -5.84 -22.04
N ARG A 120 -26.82 -4.62 -22.49
CA ARG A 120 -26.05 -3.42 -22.19
C ARG A 120 -26.05 -3.11 -20.69
N GLN A 121 -27.19 -3.22 -20.02
CA GLN A 121 -27.30 -3.00 -18.58
C GLN A 121 -26.42 -3.98 -17.79
N PHE A 122 -26.44 -5.26 -18.15
CA PHE A 122 -25.56 -6.28 -17.60
C PHE A 122 -24.09 -5.93 -17.79
N GLN A 123 -23.67 -5.58 -19.02
CA GLN A 123 -22.28 -5.23 -19.33
C GLN A 123 -21.77 -4.07 -18.47
N HIS A 124 -22.56 -3.00 -18.32
CA HIS A 124 -22.21 -1.84 -17.48
C HIS A 124 -22.08 -2.24 -16.02
N MET A 125 -23.07 -2.96 -15.48
CA MET A 125 -23.06 -3.39 -14.08
C MET A 125 -21.90 -4.34 -13.77
N PHE A 126 -21.61 -5.27 -14.67
CA PHE A 126 -20.49 -6.21 -14.54
C PHE A 126 -19.14 -5.48 -14.51
N VAL A 127 -18.88 -4.57 -15.45
CA VAL A 127 -17.62 -3.80 -15.49
C VAL A 127 -17.46 -2.91 -14.25
N ARG A 128 -18.55 -2.30 -13.76
CA ARG A 128 -18.52 -1.49 -12.53
C ARG A 128 -18.21 -2.34 -11.30
N LEU A 129 -18.81 -3.52 -11.15
CA LEU A 129 -18.50 -4.44 -10.06
C LEU A 129 -17.04 -4.95 -10.13
N VAL A 130 -16.51 -5.25 -11.32
CA VAL A 130 -15.09 -5.62 -11.49
C VAL A 130 -14.17 -4.45 -11.12
N SER A 131 -14.53 -3.22 -11.48
CA SER A 131 -13.78 -2.02 -11.11
C SER A 131 -13.78 -1.81 -9.59
N LEU A 132 -14.95 -1.93 -8.95
CA LEU A 132 -15.09 -1.86 -7.49
C LEU A 132 -14.28 -2.95 -6.79
N LEU A 133 -14.35 -4.20 -7.28
CA LEU A 133 -13.60 -5.34 -6.75
C LEU A 133 -12.09 -5.06 -6.78
N ASN A 134 -11.55 -4.64 -7.94
CA ASN A 134 -10.14 -4.32 -8.08
C ASN A 134 -9.71 -3.18 -7.14
N ALA A 135 -10.53 -2.14 -7.01
CA ALA A 135 -10.23 -1.01 -6.17
C ALA A 135 -10.21 -1.39 -4.68
N MET A 136 -11.12 -2.28 -4.24
CA MET A 136 -11.10 -2.80 -2.87
C MET A 136 -9.93 -3.73 -2.59
N ILE A 137 -9.57 -4.62 -3.52
CA ILE A 137 -8.39 -5.49 -3.35
C ILE A 137 -7.13 -4.64 -3.21
N LEU A 138 -6.98 -3.59 -4.04
CA LEU A 138 -5.84 -2.68 -3.93
C LEU A 138 -5.86 -1.88 -2.63
N GLY A 139 -7.03 -1.39 -2.21
CA GLY A 139 -7.17 -0.68 -0.93
C GLY A 139 -6.83 -1.55 0.29
N ASP A 140 -7.20 -2.83 0.25
CA ASP A 140 -6.86 -3.79 1.29
C ASP A 140 -5.34 -4.09 1.32
N LEU A 141 -4.73 -4.27 0.13
CA LEU A 141 -3.28 -4.46 -0.01
C LEU A 141 -2.46 -3.25 0.45
N GLU A 142 -2.98 -2.03 0.32
CA GLU A 142 -2.35 -0.82 0.84
C GLU A 142 -2.42 -0.73 2.38
N GLY A 143 -3.15 -1.63 3.04
CA GLY A 143 -3.30 -1.67 4.49
C GLY A 143 -4.19 -0.56 5.03
N LEU A 144 -5.14 -0.07 4.23
CA LEU A 144 -6.05 1.01 4.62
C LEU A 144 -6.93 0.60 5.81
N GLU A 145 -7.23 -0.69 5.98
CA GLU A 145 -7.97 -1.20 7.13
C GLU A 145 -7.23 -1.00 8.47
N VAL A 146 -5.90 -1.17 8.48
CA VAL A 146 -5.07 -0.95 9.67
C VAL A 146 -5.06 0.52 10.04
N VAL A 147 -5.04 1.41 9.04
CA VAL A 147 -5.12 2.86 9.24
C VAL A 147 -6.51 3.24 9.75
N GLU A 148 -7.58 2.67 9.18
CA GLU A 148 -8.96 2.92 9.61
C GLU A 148 -9.19 2.44 11.05
N ALA A 149 -8.69 1.27 11.43
CA ALA A 149 -8.79 0.73 12.79
C ALA A 149 -7.98 1.57 13.79
N ALA A 150 -6.75 1.97 13.45
CA ALA A 150 -5.92 2.86 14.27
C ALA A 150 -6.54 4.26 14.41
N MET A 151 -7.20 4.77 13.37
CA MET A 151 -7.93 6.03 13.42
C MET A 151 -9.23 5.94 14.22
N LYS A 152 -10.00 4.85 14.09
CA LYS A 152 -11.21 4.62 14.90
C LYS A 152 -10.88 4.58 16.40
N GLN A 153 -9.73 4.03 16.78
CA GLN A 153 -9.23 4.09 18.17
C GLN A 153 -8.88 5.51 18.62
N MET A 154 -8.34 6.35 17.74
CA MET A 154 -8.03 7.76 18.05
C MET A 154 -9.26 8.68 18.07
N HIS A 155 -10.28 8.38 17.25
CA HIS A 155 -11.43 9.26 17.01
C HIS A 155 -12.62 9.03 17.97
N GLN A 156 -12.50 8.11 18.93
CA GLN A 156 -13.47 7.96 20.03
C GLN A 156 -13.58 9.21 20.94
N THR A 157 -12.77 10.24 20.68
CA THR A 157 -12.65 11.45 21.51
C THR A 157 -13.41 12.68 21.00
N ASN A 158 -13.93 12.72 19.76
CA ASN A 158 -14.67 13.91 19.28
C ASN A 158 -15.70 13.57 18.18
N SER A 159 -16.87 13.12 18.58
CA SER A 159 -17.99 12.83 17.67
C SER A 159 -18.69 14.13 17.23
N ARG A 160 -18.61 14.46 15.93
CA ARG A 160 -19.77 14.92 15.15
C ARG A 160 -19.59 15.07 13.63
N ASP A 161 -18.38 14.96 13.07
CA ASP A 161 -18.17 15.09 11.61
C ASP A 161 -17.64 13.81 10.92
N LEU A 162 -17.96 12.62 11.47
CA LEU A 162 -17.36 11.34 11.06
C LEU A 162 -17.83 10.81 9.70
N ALA A 163 -19.06 11.13 9.27
CA ALA A 163 -19.68 10.52 8.10
C ALA A 163 -19.08 11.00 6.76
N THR A 164 -18.45 12.19 6.73
CA THR A 164 -17.97 12.81 5.48
C THR A 164 -16.50 12.49 5.16
N TRP A 165 -15.70 12.05 6.14
CA TRP A 165 -14.24 11.91 5.97
C TRP A 165 -13.75 10.46 5.85
N SER A 166 -14.54 9.47 6.30
CA SER A 166 -14.17 8.05 6.17
C SER A 166 -14.45 7.46 4.79
N CYS A 167 -15.41 8.01 4.03
CA CYS A 167 -15.67 7.60 2.64
C CYS A 167 -14.66 8.17 1.62
N ALA A 168 -13.95 9.25 1.95
CA ALA A 168 -13.21 10.04 0.95
C ALA A 168 -11.70 9.76 0.88
N ARG A 169 -11.15 8.92 1.75
CA ARG A 169 -9.69 8.66 1.80
C ARG A 169 -9.28 7.21 1.57
N GLY A 170 -10.24 6.29 1.52
CA GLY A 170 -10.00 4.84 1.39
C GLY A 170 -9.88 4.34 -0.04
N LEU A 171 -10.26 5.14 -1.04
CA LEU A 171 -10.20 4.81 -2.46
C LEU A 171 -9.84 6.08 -3.23
N ASP A 172 -8.56 6.47 -3.22
CA ASP A 172 -8.04 7.35 -4.28
C ASP A 172 -8.03 6.61 -5.65
N PHE A 173 -8.39 5.32 -5.65
CA PHE A 173 -8.65 4.57 -6.86
C PHE A 173 -9.92 5.08 -7.54
N GLU A 174 -9.76 5.48 -8.80
CA GLU A 174 -10.86 5.85 -9.67
C GLU A 174 -11.73 4.61 -9.93
N VAL A 175 -12.85 4.51 -9.23
CA VAL A 175 -13.87 3.49 -9.47
C VAL A 175 -14.82 3.99 -10.55
N LEU A 176 -15.10 3.15 -11.54
CA LEU A 176 -16.08 3.45 -12.58
C LEU A 176 -17.48 3.58 -11.98
N ASP A 177 -17.99 4.82 -11.96
CA ASP A 177 -19.40 5.17 -11.75
C ASP A 177 -20.13 4.43 -10.61
N ILE A 178 -19.64 4.66 -9.38
CA ILE A 178 -20.27 4.19 -8.13
C ILE A 178 -21.72 4.70 -8.00
N SER A 179 -22.07 5.82 -8.64
CA SER A 179 -23.37 6.49 -8.47
C SER A 179 -24.57 5.64 -8.92
N SER A 180 -24.31 4.63 -9.73
CA SER A 180 -25.34 3.69 -10.22
C SER A 180 -25.70 2.58 -9.23
N MET A 181 -24.92 2.39 -8.16
CA MET A 181 -25.22 1.41 -7.11
C MET A 181 -26.12 2.03 -6.05
N SER A 182 -26.99 1.23 -5.44
CA SER A 182 -27.79 1.69 -4.30
C SER A 182 -26.86 2.12 -3.17
N VAL A 183 -27.19 3.24 -2.51
CA VAL A 183 -26.43 3.74 -1.35
C VAL A 183 -26.38 2.69 -0.24
N ASP A 184 -27.49 1.96 -0.04
CA ASP A 184 -27.61 0.91 0.98
C ASP A 184 -26.69 -0.28 0.70
N ASP A 185 -26.53 -0.64 -0.58
CA ASP A 185 -25.63 -1.72 -1.01
C ASP A 185 -24.18 -1.30 -0.74
N VAL A 186 -23.82 -0.09 -1.16
CA VAL A 186 -22.48 0.46 -0.94
C VAL A 186 -22.15 0.52 0.55
N GLU A 187 -23.08 1.00 1.39
CA GLU A 187 -22.92 1.00 2.84
C GLU A 187 -22.74 -0.41 3.41
N THR A 188 -23.52 -1.39 2.91
CA THR A 188 -23.38 -2.79 3.30
C THR A 188 -21.98 -3.34 3.02
N VAL A 189 -21.40 -3.02 1.85
CA VAL A 189 -20.02 -3.41 1.50
C VAL A 189 -19.01 -2.78 2.44
N TYR A 190 -19.14 -1.48 2.75
CA TYR A 190 -18.21 -0.80 3.65
C TYR A 190 -18.31 -1.27 5.10
N CYS A 191 -19.50 -1.65 5.55
CA CYS A 191 -19.74 -2.20 6.88
C CYS A 191 -19.31 -3.67 7.01
N ALA A 192 -19.16 -4.40 5.90
CA ALA A 192 -18.73 -5.79 5.92
C ALA A 192 -17.27 -5.91 6.39
N GLY A 193 -16.98 -6.94 7.19
CA GLY A 193 -15.62 -7.27 7.60
C GLY A 193 -14.77 -7.88 6.47
N ASN A 194 -15.41 -8.42 5.42
CA ASN A 194 -14.73 -8.95 4.24
C ASN A 194 -15.32 -8.34 2.96
N ARG A 195 -15.02 -7.06 2.73
CA ARG A 195 -15.61 -6.23 1.66
C ARG A 195 -15.38 -6.83 0.27
N VAL A 196 -14.16 -7.34 0.04
CA VAL A 196 -13.73 -7.98 -1.22
C VAL A 196 -14.58 -9.21 -1.52
N GLU A 197 -14.79 -10.09 -0.55
CA GLU A 197 -15.59 -11.31 -0.73
C GLU A 197 -17.06 -10.99 -1.01
N VAL A 198 -17.63 -9.95 -0.38
CA VAL A 198 -19.02 -9.53 -0.64
C VAL A 198 -19.21 -9.12 -2.10
N VAL A 199 -18.33 -8.27 -2.64
CA VAL A 199 -18.45 -7.84 -4.05
C VAL A 199 -18.11 -8.96 -5.02
N TYR A 200 -17.21 -9.87 -4.66
CA TYR A 200 -16.97 -11.08 -5.45
C TYR A 200 -18.25 -11.94 -5.55
N HIS A 201 -18.94 -12.18 -4.44
CA HIS A 201 -20.21 -12.91 -4.45
C HIS A 201 -21.31 -12.18 -5.23
N TRP A 202 -21.36 -10.85 -5.20
CA TRP A 202 -22.30 -10.09 -6.04
C TRP A 202 -22.04 -10.27 -7.52
N LEU A 203 -20.76 -10.33 -7.91
CA LEU A 203 -20.36 -10.60 -9.28
C LEU A 203 -20.76 -12.02 -9.71
N GLU A 204 -20.57 -13.03 -8.85
CA GLU A 204 -21.02 -14.40 -9.10
C GLU A 204 -22.55 -14.49 -9.22
N ALA A 205 -23.28 -13.87 -8.29
CA ALA A 205 -24.74 -13.83 -8.31
C ALA A 205 -25.26 -13.18 -9.59
N LEU A 206 -24.64 -12.06 -10.00
CA LEU A 206 -24.98 -11.36 -11.23
C LEU A 206 -24.77 -12.25 -12.46
N LEU A 207 -23.65 -12.96 -12.55
CA LEU A 207 -23.38 -13.90 -13.63
C LEU A 207 -24.43 -15.02 -13.68
N VAL A 208 -24.71 -15.67 -12.55
CA VAL A 208 -25.67 -16.79 -12.48
C VAL A 208 -27.08 -16.35 -12.87
N GLU A 209 -27.51 -15.15 -12.44
CA GLU A 209 -28.81 -14.61 -12.81
C GLU A 209 -28.92 -14.40 -14.33
N HIS A 210 -27.87 -13.86 -14.96
CA HIS A 210 -27.87 -13.51 -16.38
C HIS A 210 -27.63 -14.71 -17.32
N VAL A 211 -27.07 -15.81 -16.81
CA VAL A 211 -27.09 -17.11 -17.49
C VAL A 211 -28.53 -17.63 -17.58
N ARG A 212 -29.33 -17.47 -16.52
CA ARG A 212 -30.73 -17.94 -16.52
C ARG A 212 -31.62 -17.13 -17.47
N THR A 213 -31.36 -15.84 -17.64
CA THR A 213 -32.15 -14.96 -18.53
C THR A 213 -31.75 -15.10 -20.01
N GLY A 214 -30.64 -15.77 -20.32
CA GLY A 214 -30.14 -15.92 -21.69
C GLY A 214 -29.36 -14.71 -22.21
N VAL A 215 -28.95 -13.81 -21.31
CA VAL A 215 -28.03 -12.69 -21.61
C VAL A 215 -26.60 -13.22 -21.84
N LEU A 216 -26.22 -14.25 -21.07
CA LEU A 216 -24.98 -15.01 -21.26
C LEU A 216 -25.31 -16.34 -21.95
N SER A 217 -24.79 -16.52 -23.17
CA SER A 217 -24.92 -17.74 -23.99
C SER A 217 -23.66 -18.59 -23.99
#